data_AF-A0A9N9PDX5-F1
#
_entry.id   AF-A0A9N9PDX5-F1
#
_cell.length_a   1.000
_cell.length_b   1.000
_cell.length_c   1.000
_cell.angle_alpha   90.00
_cell.angle_beta   90.00
_cell.angle_gamma   90.00
#
_symmetry.space_group_name_H-M   'P 1'
#
loop_
_entity.id
_entity.type
_entity.pdbx_description
1 polymer ?
#
loop_
_entity_poly.entity_id
_entity_poly.type
_entity_poly.pdbx_seq_one_letter_code
_entity_poly.pdbx_strand_id
1 'polypeptide(L)'
;MLCLYIWGSSWGLPSIDPACLSVISYLQLVSDEWKVIECSNPNVSPTGELPILKDGLNWITGVHNIINHLKKNGLNADENLTDKHKADSLA
;
A
#
# COMPACT_ATOMS: atom_id res chain seq x y z
N MET A 1 2.49 -2.57 -14.03
CA MET A 1 1.27 -1.80 -13.69
C MET A 1 0.85 -2.22 -12.30
N LEU A 2 0.81 -1.28 -11.36
CA LEU A 2 0.49 -1.52 -9.97
C LEU A 2 -1.02 -1.51 -9.76
N CYS A 3 -1.56 -2.57 -9.17
CA CYS A 3 -2.96 -2.64 -8.78
C CYS A 3 -3.06 -2.90 -7.26
N LEU A 4 -3.68 -1.97 -6.54
CA LEU A 4 -3.92 -2.09 -5.10
C LEU A 4 -5.35 -2.56 -4.86
N TYR A 5 -5.48 -3.70 -4.19
CA TYR A 5 -6.76 -4.26 -3.75
C TYR A 5 -7.05 -3.78 -2.34
N ILE A 6 -8.22 -3.17 -2.14
CA ILE A 6 -8.61 -2.52 -0.88
C ILE A 6 -10.01 -2.92 -0.45
N TRP A 7 -10.30 -2.70 0.83
CA TRP A 7 -11.68 -2.70 1.31
C TRP A 7 -12.46 -1.54 0.69
N GLY A 8 -13.76 -1.75 0.46
CA GLY A 8 -14.64 -0.77 -0.17
C GLY A 8 -14.61 0.60 0.51
N SER A 9 -14.88 1.62 -0.29
CA SER A 9 -15.01 3.01 0.16
C SER A 9 -16.27 3.21 1.02
N SER A 10 -16.16 4.06 2.05
CA SER A 10 -17.28 4.46 2.91
C SER A 10 -16.97 5.79 3.60
N TRP A 11 -18.00 6.53 4.02
CA TRP A 11 -17.87 7.81 4.73
C TRP A 11 -17.02 8.88 4.01
N GLY A 12 -16.95 8.83 2.67
CA GLY A 12 -16.12 9.74 1.87
C GLY A 12 -14.62 9.41 1.89
N LEU A 13 -14.23 8.28 2.48
CA LEU A 13 -12.86 7.76 2.45
C LEU A 13 -12.70 6.74 1.32
N PRO A 14 -11.49 6.64 0.72
CA PRO A 14 -11.25 5.68 -0.35
C PRO A 14 -11.24 4.22 0.15
N SER A 15 -11.10 3.98 1.46
CA SER A 15 -11.29 2.67 2.09
C SER A 15 -11.76 2.83 3.54
N ILE A 16 -12.54 1.87 4.05
CA ILE A 16 -12.91 1.79 5.47
C ILE A 16 -11.76 1.29 6.38
N ASP A 17 -10.75 0.65 5.79
CA ASP A 17 -9.68 0.00 6.52
C ASP A 17 -8.42 0.88 6.64
N PRO A 18 -7.89 1.12 7.85
CA PRO A 18 -6.70 1.94 8.05
C PRO A 18 -5.45 1.43 7.33
N ALA A 19 -5.28 0.11 7.21
CA ALA A 19 -4.15 -0.47 6.51
C ALA A 19 -4.20 -0.17 5.01
N CYS A 20 -5.38 -0.27 4.39
CA CYS A 20 -5.62 0.15 3.01
C CYS A 20 -5.35 1.66 2.81
N LEU A 21 -5.85 2.51 3.70
CA LEU A 21 -5.62 3.97 3.65
C LEU A 21 -4.14 4.34 3.75
N SER A 22 -3.37 3.60 4.55
CA SER A 22 -1.92 3.80 4.70
C SER A 22 -1.19 3.56 3.38
N VAL A 23 -1.53 2.47 2.68
CA VAL A 23 -0.90 2.14 1.40
C VAL A 23 -1.34 3.09 0.27
N ILE A 24 -2.63 3.48 0.24
CA ILE A 24 -3.14 4.48 -0.71
C ILE A 24 -2.36 5.79 -0.56
N SER A 25 -2.25 6.29 0.67
CA SER A 25 -1.52 7.53 0.97
C SER A 25 -0.05 7.42 0.57
N TYR A 26 0.58 6.27 0.83
CA TYR A 26 1.97 6.04 0.43
C TYR A 26 2.14 6.07 -1.09
N LEU A 27 1.27 5.37 -1.84
CA LEU A 27 1.31 5.36 -3.30
C LEU A 27 1.12 6.75 -3.89
N GLN A 28 0.21 7.56 -3.34
CA GLN A 28 0.00 8.95 -3.76
C GLN A 28 1.25 9.83 -3.61
N LEU A 29 2.18 9.49 -2.70
CA LEU A 29 3.42 10.25 -2.52
C LEU A 29 4.53 9.83 -3.49
N VAL A 30 4.50 8.60 -4.00
CA VAL A 30 5.61 7.99 -4.74
C VAL A 30 5.30 7.72 -6.20
N SER A 31 4.02 7.62 -6.58
CA SER A 31 3.62 7.24 -7.94
C SER A 31 2.22 7.72 -8.32
N ASP A 32 2.08 8.19 -9.56
CA ASP A 32 0.79 8.52 -10.17
C ASP A 32 0.23 7.37 -11.03
N GLU A 33 1.02 6.31 -11.29
CA GLU A 33 0.70 5.23 -12.23
C GLU A 33 0.27 3.93 -11.54
N TRP A 34 -0.86 3.98 -10.84
CA TRP A 34 -1.43 2.81 -10.17
C TRP A 34 -2.97 2.83 -10.21
N LYS A 35 -3.59 1.68 -9.91
CA LYS A 35 -5.05 1.53 -9.91
C LYS A 35 -5.54 0.95 -8.59
N VAL A 36 -6.66 1.47 -8.12
CA VAL A 36 -7.43 0.91 -7.01
C VAL A 36 -8.39 -0.14 -7.55
N ILE A 37 -8.49 -1.28 -6.87
CA ILE A 37 -9.51 -2.29 -7.09
C ILE A 37 -10.21 -2.53 -5.76
N GLU A 38 -11.47 -2.14 -5.66
CA GLU A 38 -12.27 -2.44 -4.47
C GLU A 38 -12.61 -3.93 -4.44
N CYS A 39 -12.38 -4.57 -3.30
CA CYS A 39 -12.74 -5.96 -3.06
C CYS A 39 -13.65 -6.06 -1.85
N SER A 40 -14.89 -6.47 -2.08
CA SER A 40 -15.86 -6.79 -1.02
C SER A 40 -15.81 -8.26 -0.60
N ASN A 41 -14.97 -9.08 -1.26
CA ASN A 41 -14.87 -10.51 -0.97
C ASN A 41 -13.54 -10.84 -0.25
N PRO A 42 -13.57 -11.25 1.03
CA PRO A 42 -12.37 -11.62 1.78
C PRO A 42 -11.65 -12.85 1.20
N ASN A 43 -12.31 -13.67 0.37
CA ASN A 43 -11.69 -14.84 -0.27
C ASN A 43 -10.64 -14.51 -1.34
N VAL A 44 -10.48 -13.22 -1.71
CA VAL A 44 -9.45 -12.79 -2.66
C VAL A 44 -8.05 -12.78 -2.01
N SER A 45 -8.00 -12.74 -0.67
CA SER A 45 -6.76 -12.84 0.09
C SER A 45 -6.61 -14.25 0.68
N PRO A 46 -5.48 -14.96 0.46
CA PRO A 46 -5.23 -16.23 1.13
C PRO A 46 -5.12 -16.09 2.66
N THR A 47 -4.92 -14.87 3.18
CA THR A 47 -4.95 -14.57 4.62
C THR A 47 -6.26 -13.93 5.09
N GLY A 48 -7.19 -13.61 4.19
CA GLY A 48 -8.40 -12.84 4.50
C GLY A 48 -8.16 -11.35 4.79
N GLU A 49 -6.92 -10.89 4.68
CA GLU A 49 -6.53 -9.50 4.97
C GLU A 49 -6.24 -8.72 3.68
N LEU A 50 -6.77 -7.51 3.61
CA LEU A 50 -6.41 -6.45 2.66
C LEU A 50 -5.62 -5.39 3.45
N PRO A 51 -4.71 -4.62 2.84
CA PRO A 51 -4.49 -4.43 1.40
C PRO A 51 -3.57 -5.48 0.75
N ILE A 52 -3.74 -5.65 -0.57
CA ILE A 52 -2.85 -6.47 -1.42
C ILE A 52 -2.38 -5.65 -2.60
N LEU A 53 -1.07 -5.61 -2.82
CA LEU A 53 -0.48 -5.02 -4.02
C LEU A 53 -0.22 -6.12 -5.05
N LYS A 54 -0.73 -5.95 -6.26
CA LYS A 54 -0.37 -6.75 -7.42
C LYS A 54 0.56 -5.93 -8.31
N ASP A 55 1.78 -6.43 -8.47
CA ASP A 55 2.76 -5.89 -9.42
C ASP A 55 3.08 -6.95 -10.48
N GLY A 56 2.38 -6.86 -11.62
CA GLY A 56 2.47 -7.87 -12.69
C GLY A 56 1.98 -9.26 -12.20
N LEU A 57 2.94 -10.17 -12.01
CA LEU A 57 2.69 -11.54 -11.51
C LEU A 57 2.87 -11.66 -9.98
N ASN A 58 3.46 -10.66 -9.35
CA ASN A 58 3.73 -10.68 -7.92
C ASN A 58 2.52 -10.20 -7.13
N TRP A 59 2.21 -10.92 -6.06
CA TRP A 59 1.16 -10.57 -5.11
C TRP A 59 1.81 -10.36 -3.74
N ILE A 60 1.69 -9.15 -3.21
CA ILE A 60 2.31 -8.75 -1.94
C ILE A 60 1.20 -8.39 -0.97
N THR A 61 1.18 -9.07 0.18
CA THR A 61 0.19 -8.87 1.24
C THR A 61 0.82 -8.13 2.42
N GLY A 62 0.02 -7.28 3.07
CA GLY A 62 0.41 -6.56 4.29
C GLY A 62 1.15 -5.25 4.02
N VAL A 63 0.81 -4.23 4.80
CA VAL A 63 1.26 -2.83 4.59
C VAL A 63 2.78 -2.71 4.55
N HIS A 64 3.49 -3.28 5.53
CA HIS A 64 4.94 -3.16 5.62
C HIS A 64 5.65 -3.83 4.44
N ASN A 65 5.18 -5.00 4.03
CA ASN A 65 5.74 -5.73 2.88
C ASN A 65 5.52 -4.96 1.59
N ILE A 66 4.32 -4.39 1.41
CA ILE A 66 3.98 -3.57 0.25
C ILE A 66 4.89 -2.34 0.17
N ILE A 67 5.03 -1.58 1.27
CA ILE A 67 5.90 -0.40 1.32
C ILE A 67 7.36 -0.79 1.02
N ASN A 68 7.86 -1.87 1.63
CA ASN A 68 9.22 -2.33 1.38
C ASN A 68 9.44 -2.77 -0.08
N HIS A 69 8.44 -3.41 -0.69
CA HIS A 69 8.47 -3.77 -2.11
C HIS A 69 8.52 -2.54 -3.01
N LEU A 70 7.68 -1.53 -2.75
CA LEU A 70 7.69 -0.26 -3.48
C LEU A 70 9.03 0.45 -3.37
N LYS A 71 9.60 0.54 -2.16
CA LYS A 71 10.94 1.10 -1.92
C LYS A 71 12.02 0.39 -2.73
N LYS A 72 11.99 -0.94 -2.79
CA LYS A 72 12.94 -1.75 -3.58
C LYS A 72 12.82 -1.50 -5.09
N ASN A 73 11.63 -1.14 -5.55
CA ASN A 73 11.36 -0.80 -6.96
C ASN A 73 11.63 0.68 -7.28
N GLY A 74 12.28 1.43 -6.38
CA GLY A 74 12.63 2.85 -6.59
C GLY A 74 11.54 3.83 -6.21
N LEU A 75 10.40 3.37 -5.70
CA LEU A 75 9.29 4.22 -5.24
C LEU A 75 9.44 4.47 -3.73
N ASN A 76 10.48 5.22 -3.37
CA ASN A 76 10.83 5.47 -1.97
C ASN A 76 10.54 6.91 -1.54
N ALA A 77 9.46 7.11 -0.79
CA ALA A 77 9.14 8.41 -0.18
C ALA A 77 10.23 8.93 0.79
N ASP A 78 11.06 8.03 1.32
CA ASP A 78 12.05 8.35 2.36
C ASP A 78 13.42 8.69 1.78
N GLU A 79 13.55 8.82 0.46
CA GLU A 79 14.84 9.04 -0.21
C GLU A 79 15.58 10.28 0.32
N ASN A 80 14.83 11.34 0.66
CA ASN A 80 15.38 12.59 1.19
C ASN A 80 15.48 12.64 2.72
N LEU A 81 15.17 11.55 3.43
CA LEU A 81 15.26 11.51 4.90
C LEU A 81 16.68 11.25 5.38
N THR A 82 17.12 12.05 6.35
CA THR A 82 18.38 11.82 7.06
C THR A 82 18.29 10.61 7.99
N ASP A 83 19.43 10.07 8.40
CA ASP A 83 19.48 8.91 9.32
C ASP A 83 18.77 9.17 10.64
N LYS A 84 18.76 10.43 11.11
CA LYS A 84 18.00 10.85 12.30
C LYS A 84 16.49 10.72 12.07
N HIS A 85 15.99 11.26 10.95
CA HIS A 85 14.56 11.19 10.63
C HIS A 85 14.08 9.74 10.44
N LYS A 86 14.95 8.88 9.88
CA LYS A 86 14.65 7.43 9.76
C LYS A 86 14.58 6.74 11.12
N ALA A 87 15.48 7.09 12.04
CA ALA A 87 15.45 6.56 13.40
C ALA A 87 14.18 7.01 14.14
N ASP A 88 13.80 8.28 14.03
CA ASP A 88 12.58 8.82 14.65
C ASP A 88 11.31 8.15 14.11
N SER A 89 11.28 7.74 12.85
CA SER A 89 10.13 7.04 12.25
C SER A 89 9.93 5.61 12.77
N LEU A 90 10.92 5.02 13.45
CA LEU A 90 10.88 3.66 13.99
C LEU A 90 10.64 3.61 15.51
N ALA A 91 10.76 4.76 16.19
CA ALA A 91 10.64 4.91 17.63
C ALA A 91 9.17 4.97 18.08
#